data_AF-A0A2U1T2D3-F1
#
_entry.id   AF-A0A2U1T2D3-F1
#
_cell.length_a   1.000
_cell.length_b   1.000
_cell.length_c   1.000
_cell.angle_alpha   90.00
_cell.angle_beta   90.00
_cell.angle_gamma   90.00
#
_symmetry.space_group_name_H-M   'P 1'
#
loop_
_entity.id
_entity.type
_entity.pdbx_description
1 polymer ?
#
loop_
_entity_poly.entity_id
_entity_poly.type
_entity_poly.pdbx_seq_one_letter_code
_entity_poly.pdbx_strand_id
1 'polypeptide(L)'
;MPVIDAQLHVFESNTAARPWTGAGSPLAEATGAQTIALMDAAGVDSAIIVSPWLNYLADTSYAFEVAEQFSGRFCVVAPVDPRRVDQAEFVAECASNSRLVGLRLMLWAPAEREKLASGGYTELLGELENRGIPLCVALGPSTADARLIAERNPSLNVVIDHLGLGSSSVPPAPEHPFDRLPEILRLAALPNIAVKATGMPALSHEQHPYPDIHEQMQALLAAYGPQRVMWGTDWTRTHAFLNYSDGVTWLDSTGLSRHELALVRGGSAQELFGTHRALS
;
A
#
# COMPACT_ATOMS: atom_id res chain seq x y z
N MET A 1 2.17 9.30 -18.28
CA MET A 1 2.56 8.77 -16.96
C MET A 1 2.10 7.32 -16.93
N PRO A 2 2.90 6.38 -16.42
CA PRO A 2 2.48 4.99 -16.29
C PRO A 2 1.30 4.87 -15.32
N VAL A 3 0.45 3.88 -15.54
CA VAL A 3 -0.54 3.40 -14.58
C VAL A 3 0.14 2.39 -13.66
N ILE A 4 0.19 2.71 -12.36
CA ILE A 4 0.85 1.92 -11.33
C ILE A 4 -0.18 1.54 -10.27
N ASP A 5 -0.43 0.25 -10.12
CA ASP A 5 -1.21 -0.25 -8.99
C ASP A 5 -0.35 -0.20 -7.72
N ALA A 6 -0.57 0.79 -6.86
CA ALA A 6 0.30 1.05 -5.72
C ALA A 6 0.14 0.07 -4.54
N GLN A 7 -0.75 -0.92 -4.68
CA GLN A 7 -1.05 -1.87 -3.61
C GLN A 7 -1.66 -3.15 -4.18
N LEU A 8 -0.87 -4.21 -4.20
CA LEU A 8 -1.37 -5.56 -4.32
C LEU A 8 -0.48 -6.55 -3.56
N HIS A 9 -0.95 -7.78 -3.46
CA HIS A 9 -0.22 -8.89 -2.87
C HIS A 9 -0.02 -9.98 -3.91
N VAL A 10 1.10 -10.69 -3.85
CA VAL A 10 1.30 -11.94 -4.61
C VAL A 10 1.72 -13.05 -3.66
N PHE A 11 1.17 -14.24 -3.86
CA PHE A 11 1.51 -15.46 -3.10
C PHE A 11 1.16 -16.70 -3.91
N GLU A 12 1.92 -17.78 -3.71
CA GLU A 12 1.59 -19.09 -4.28
C GLU A 12 0.66 -19.87 -3.37
N SER A 13 0.09 -20.93 -3.92
CA SER A 13 -0.64 -21.95 -3.16
C SER A 13 0.18 -22.45 -1.95
N ASN A 14 -0.50 -22.71 -0.84
CA ASN A 14 0.11 -23.28 0.36
C ASN A 14 0.57 -24.72 0.09
N THR A 15 1.87 -24.92 -0.12
CA THR A 15 2.45 -26.24 -0.45
C THR A 15 3.61 -26.57 0.48
N ALA A 16 4.06 -27.83 0.50
CA ALA A 16 5.24 -28.21 1.26
C ALA A 16 6.53 -27.51 0.78
N ALA A 17 6.60 -27.15 -0.51
CA ALA A 17 7.75 -26.43 -1.08
C ALA A 17 7.74 -24.94 -0.70
N ARG A 18 6.55 -24.34 -0.56
CA ARG A 18 6.37 -22.95 -0.15
C ARG A 18 5.19 -22.81 0.83
N PRO A 19 5.40 -23.20 2.10
CA PRO A 19 4.33 -23.20 3.08
C PRO A 19 3.96 -21.77 3.46
N TRP A 20 2.68 -21.54 3.73
CA TRP A 20 2.25 -20.32 4.39
C TRP A 20 2.63 -20.39 5.87
N THR A 21 3.26 -19.32 6.36
CA THR A 21 3.70 -19.17 7.75
C THR A 21 2.77 -18.28 8.57
N GLY A 22 1.91 -17.51 7.91
CA GLY A 22 0.88 -16.69 8.55
C GLY A 22 -0.51 -17.36 8.58
N ALA A 23 -1.53 -16.55 8.86
CA ALA A 23 -2.93 -17.00 8.96
C ALA A 23 -3.54 -17.45 7.61
N GLY A 24 -2.92 -17.07 6.50
CA GLY A 24 -3.36 -17.35 5.14
C GLY A 24 -4.31 -16.30 4.56
N SER A 25 -4.44 -16.35 3.24
CA SER A 25 -5.39 -15.56 2.46
C SER A 25 -6.67 -16.35 2.19
N PRO A 26 -7.84 -15.70 2.00
CA PRO A 26 -9.05 -16.37 1.51
C PRO A 26 -8.88 -16.96 0.09
N LEU A 27 -8.01 -16.38 -0.72
CA LEU A 27 -7.67 -16.90 -2.05
C LEU A 27 -6.67 -18.05 -1.93
N ALA A 28 -6.86 -19.11 -2.72
CA ALA A 28 -5.91 -20.23 -2.78
C ALA A 28 -4.51 -19.79 -3.24
N GLU A 29 -4.46 -18.86 -4.20
CA GLU A 29 -3.22 -18.27 -4.72
C GLU A 29 -3.51 -16.93 -5.40
N ALA A 30 -2.46 -16.13 -5.57
CA ALA A 30 -2.43 -14.90 -6.34
C ALA A 30 -1.02 -14.74 -6.91
N THR A 31 -0.70 -15.52 -7.95
CA THR A 31 0.66 -15.57 -8.50
C THR A 31 1.02 -14.30 -9.27
N GLY A 32 2.32 -14.09 -9.49
CA GLY A 32 2.80 -13.02 -10.38
C GLY A 32 2.17 -13.11 -11.78
N ALA A 33 2.13 -14.31 -12.36
CA ALA A 33 1.54 -14.53 -13.69
C ALA A 33 0.04 -14.20 -13.76
N GLN A 34 -0.75 -14.60 -12.76
CA GLN A 34 -2.17 -14.25 -12.67
C GLN A 34 -2.35 -12.72 -12.55
N THR A 35 -1.52 -12.07 -11.75
CA THR A 35 -1.56 -10.62 -11.55
C THR A 35 -1.21 -9.87 -12.84
N ILE A 36 -0.19 -10.32 -13.57
CA ILE A 36 0.18 -9.76 -14.88
C ILE A 36 -0.99 -9.88 -15.86
N ALA A 37 -1.65 -11.04 -15.94
CA ALA A 37 -2.77 -11.22 -16.86
C ALA A 37 -3.94 -10.26 -16.54
N LEU A 38 -4.23 -10.02 -15.26
CA LEU A 38 -5.23 -9.04 -14.83
C LEU A 38 -4.83 -7.61 -15.19
N MET A 39 -3.56 -7.25 -14.92
CA MET A 39 -3.00 -5.94 -15.24
C MET A 39 -3.02 -5.65 -16.74
N ASP A 40 -2.58 -6.60 -17.57
CA ASP A 40 -2.55 -6.47 -19.03
C ASP A 40 -3.96 -6.28 -19.60
N ALA A 41 -4.94 -7.03 -19.09
CA ALA A 41 -6.34 -6.91 -19.50
C ALA A 41 -6.96 -5.55 -19.14
N ALA A 42 -6.51 -4.91 -18.06
CA ALA A 42 -7.02 -3.63 -17.57
C ALA A 42 -6.14 -2.41 -17.95
N GLY A 43 -5.03 -2.62 -18.67
CA GLY A 43 -4.11 -1.56 -19.07
C GLY A 43 -3.28 -0.96 -17.94
N VAL A 44 -2.89 -1.78 -16.96
CA VAL A 44 -2.00 -1.39 -15.84
C VAL A 44 -0.55 -1.75 -16.18
N ASP A 45 0.32 -0.74 -16.22
CA ASP A 45 1.71 -0.90 -16.68
C ASP A 45 2.56 -1.66 -15.67
N SER A 46 2.44 -1.33 -14.38
CA SER A 46 3.25 -1.91 -13.31
C SER A 46 2.51 -1.88 -11.96
N ALA A 47 3.05 -2.56 -10.95
CA ALA A 47 2.47 -2.57 -9.63
C ALA A 47 3.52 -2.63 -8.51
N ILE A 48 3.10 -2.22 -7.31
CA ILE A 48 3.86 -2.37 -6.08
C ILE A 48 3.34 -3.61 -5.35
N ILE A 49 4.17 -4.65 -5.29
CA ILE A 49 3.93 -5.80 -4.42
C ILE A 49 4.20 -5.34 -2.99
N VAL A 50 3.14 -5.19 -2.23
CA VAL A 50 3.24 -4.92 -0.79
C VAL A 50 3.16 -6.25 -0.09
N SER A 51 4.13 -6.54 0.77
CA SER A 51 4.25 -7.79 1.56
C SER A 51 2.94 -8.60 1.75
N PRO A 52 2.86 -9.86 1.28
CA PRO A 52 1.71 -10.74 1.55
C PRO A 52 1.77 -11.26 3.00
N TRP A 53 1.67 -10.35 3.98
CA TRP A 53 1.91 -10.62 5.41
C TRP A 53 1.08 -11.80 5.94
N LEU A 54 -0.17 -11.92 5.48
CA LEU A 54 -1.03 -13.03 5.88
C LEU A 54 -0.48 -14.40 5.47
N ASN A 55 0.27 -14.48 4.36
CA ASN A 55 0.81 -15.73 3.83
C ASN A 55 2.23 -15.98 4.37
N TYR A 56 3.11 -14.97 4.33
CA TYR A 56 4.55 -15.17 4.56
C TYR A 56 5.13 -14.34 5.72
N LEU A 57 4.31 -13.60 6.47
CA LEU A 57 4.76 -12.71 7.54
C LEU A 57 5.88 -11.77 7.03
N ALA A 58 7.06 -11.82 7.64
CA ALA A 58 8.21 -11.00 7.30
C ALA A 58 9.01 -11.50 6.07
N ASP A 59 8.73 -12.72 5.57
CA ASP A 59 9.44 -13.28 4.43
C ASP A 59 8.96 -12.63 3.11
N THR A 60 9.91 -12.02 2.42
CA THR A 60 9.72 -11.30 1.15
C THR A 60 10.33 -12.02 -0.04
N SER A 61 10.90 -13.22 0.17
CA SER A 61 11.61 -13.97 -0.88
C SER A 61 10.75 -14.16 -2.13
N TYR A 62 9.48 -14.55 -1.96
CA TYR A 62 8.57 -14.73 -3.10
C TYR A 62 8.23 -13.40 -3.81
N ALA A 63 8.04 -12.31 -3.07
CA ALA A 63 7.77 -11.00 -3.66
C ALA A 63 8.94 -10.54 -4.54
N PHE A 64 10.17 -10.72 -4.07
CA PHE A 64 11.37 -10.41 -4.85
C PHE A 64 11.58 -11.36 -6.03
N GLU A 65 11.32 -12.67 -5.85
CA GLU A 65 11.36 -13.64 -6.94
C GLU A 65 10.41 -13.25 -8.09
N VAL A 66 9.17 -12.88 -7.76
CA VAL A 66 8.20 -12.39 -8.75
C VAL A 66 8.67 -11.08 -9.40
N ALA A 67 9.21 -10.15 -8.62
CA ALA A 67 9.70 -8.89 -9.17
C ALA A 67 10.89 -9.07 -10.14
N GLU A 68 11.76 -10.05 -9.89
CA GLU A 68 12.84 -10.40 -10.83
C GLU A 68 12.32 -11.17 -12.04
N GLN A 69 11.42 -12.13 -11.84
CA GLN A 69 10.84 -12.91 -12.93
C GLN A 69 10.10 -12.02 -13.94
N PHE A 70 9.40 -11.00 -13.46
CA PHE A 70 8.66 -10.03 -14.28
C PHE A 70 9.31 -8.65 -14.19
N SER A 71 10.62 -8.59 -14.49
CA SER A 71 11.39 -7.34 -14.51
C SER A 71 10.66 -6.24 -15.28
N GLY A 72 10.54 -5.07 -14.66
CA GLY A 72 9.83 -3.91 -15.21
C GLY A 72 8.31 -3.90 -14.98
N ARG A 73 7.75 -4.93 -14.35
CA ARG A 73 6.31 -4.97 -14.01
C ARG A 73 6.05 -4.82 -12.52
N PHE A 74 6.99 -5.23 -11.65
CA PHE A 74 6.82 -5.14 -10.21
C PHE A 74 8.01 -4.53 -9.49
N CYS A 75 7.70 -3.80 -8.42
CA CYS A 75 8.62 -3.43 -7.37
C CYS A 75 8.03 -3.80 -6.01
N VAL A 76 8.83 -3.77 -4.95
CA VAL A 76 8.47 -4.39 -3.67
C VAL A 76 8.50 -3.38 -2.54
N VAL A 77 7.44 -3.38 -1.74
CA VAL A 77 7.43 -2.83 -0.38
C VAL A 77 7.50 -4.00 0.61
N ALA A 78 8.64 -4.13 1.29
CA ALA A 78 8.89 -5.19 2.26
C ALA A 78 8.29 -4.85 3.63
N PRO A 79 7.79 -5.83 4.40
CA PRO A 79 7.29 -5.58 5.75
C PRO A 79 8.47 -5.36 6.71
N VAL A 80 8.32 -4.47 7.66
CA VAL A 80 9.23 -4.38 8.81
C VAL A 80 8.99 -5.59 9.71
N ASP A 81 10.03 -6.38 9.99
CA ASP A 81 9.94 -7.46 10.99
C ASP A 81 10.06 -6.84 12.40
N PRO A 82 8.98 -6.87 13.21
CA PRO A 82 9.01 -6.27 14.54
C PRO A 82 9.95 -6.99 15.52
N ARG A 83 10.45 -8.19 15.17
CA ARG A 83 11.36 -8.98 16.00
C ARG A 83 12.83 -8.65 15.76
N ARG A 84 13.17 -7.95 14.68
CA ARG A 84 14.57 -7.54 14.39
C ARG A 84 15.02 -6.48 15.39
N VAL A 85 16.14 -6.75 16.04
CA VAL A 85 16.80 -5.84 17.00
C VAL A 85 17.83 -4.96 16.30
N ASP A 86 18.34 -5.42 15.17
CA ASP A 86 19.33 -4.85 14.26
C ASP A 86 18.66 -4.03 13.15
N GLN A 87 17.88 -3.02 13.53
CA GLN A 87 16.98 -2.32 12.60
C GLN A 87 17.68 -1.64 11.42
N ALA A 88 18.82 -1.00 11.65
CA ALA A 88 19.58 -0.35 10.59
C ALA A 88 20.16 -1.38 9.59
N GLU A 89 20.65 -2.52 10.10
CA GLU A 89 21.15 -3.62 9.26
C GLU A 89 20.03 -4.25 8.44
N PHE A 90 18.85 -4.44 9.04
CA PHE A 90 17.66 -4.89 8.32
C PHE A 90 17.28 -3.96 7.15
N VAL A 91 17.31 -2.64 7.37
CA VAL A 91 17.05 -1.67 6.28
C VAL A 91 18.12 -1.78 5.20
N ALA A 92 19.39 -1.89 5.56
CA ALA A 92 20.50 -2.05 4.61
C ALA A 92 20.39 -3.35 3.79
N GLU A 93 20.04 -4.47 4.44
CA GLU A 93 19.80 -5.76 3.80
C GLU A 93 18.68 -5.66 2.76
N CYS A 94 17.54 -5.10 3.15
CA CYS A 94 16.42 -4.88 2.23
C CYS A 94 16.80 -3.97 1.07
N ALA A 95 17.51 -2.87 1.34
CA ALA A 95 17.92 -1.88 0.34
C ALA A 95 18.99 -2.41 -0.65
N SER A 96 19.61 -3.56 -0.38
CA SER A 96 20.52 -4.22 -1.31
C SER A 96 19.81 -4.79 -2.54
N ASN A 97 18.49 -5.02 -2.45
CA ASN A 97 17.68 -5.47 -3.58
C ASN A 97 17.16 -4.25 -4.38
N SER A 98 17.51 -4.17 -5.67
CA SER A 98 17.13 -3.06 -6.55
C SER A 98 15.62 -2.93 -6.81
N ARG A 99 14.83 -3.96 -6.49
CA ARG A 99 13.37 -3.92 -6.60
C ARG A 99 12.70 -3.34 -5.36
N LEU A 100 13.43 -3.14 -4.26
CA LEU A 100 12.86 -2.51 -3.07
C LEU A 100 12.59 -1.03 -3.34
N VAL A 101 11.37 -0.59 -3.05
CA VAL A 101 10.97 0.82 -3.15
C VAL A 101 10.44 1.40 -1.84
N GLY A 102 10.21 0.58 -0.82
CA GLY A 102 9.74 1.05 0.49
C GLY A 102 9.69 -0.05 1.52
N LEU A 103 9.47 0.32 2.78
CA LEU A 103 9.13 -0.62 3.85
C LEU A 103 7.72 -0.40 4.36
N ARG A 104 7.11 -1.42 4.98
CA ARG A 104 5.76 -1.36 5.57
C ARG A 104 5.80 -1.67 7.06
N LEU A 105 5.41 -0.70 7.89
CA LEU A 105 5.18 -0.90 9.32
C LEU A 105 3.69 -1.13 9.61
N MET A 106 3.36 -2.24 10.26
CA MET A 106 1.99 -2.58 10.67
C MET A 106 1.78 -2.25 12.14
N LEU A 107 0.83 -1.35 12.42
CA LEU A 107 0.55 -0.83 13.77
C LEU A 107 -0.80 -1.32 14.32
N TRP A 108 -1.18 -2.55 13.94
CA TRP A 108 -2.46 -3.15 14.32
C TRP A 108 -2.52 -3.53 15.79
N ALA A 109 -1.44 -4.12 16.32
CA ALA A 109 -1.38 -4.57 17.71
C ALA A 109 -1.03 -3.41 18.66
N PRO A 110 -1.63 -3.35 19.87
CA PRO A 110 -1.26 -2.37 20.90
C PRO A 110 0.25 -2.36 21.22
N ALA A 111 0.87 -3.54 21.32
CA ALA A 111 2.30 -3.67 21.61
C ALA A 111 3.18 -2.98 20.55
N GLU A 112 2.81 -3.03 19.28
CA GLU A 112 3.57 -2.35 18.21
C GLU A 112 3.46 -0.83 18.31
N ARG A 113 2.29 -0.31 18.71
CA ARG A 113 2.09 1.12 18.96
C ARG A 113 2.85 1.59 20.20
N GLU A 114 2.87 0.79 21.27
CA GLU A 114 3.66 1.08 22.47
C GLU A 114 5.16 1.07 22.17
N LYS A 115 5.63 0.12 21.35
CA LYS A 115 7.01 0.08 20.87
C LYS A 115 7.36 1.33 20.06
N LEU A 116 6.48 1.78 19.16
CA LEU A 116 6.66 3.04 18.44
C LEU A 116 6.74 4.25 19.40
N ALA A 117 5.79 4.37 20.32
CA ALA A 117 5.71 5.48 21.27
C ALA A 117 6.95 5.60 22.16
N SER A 118 7.48 4.46 22.60
CA SER A 118 8.71 4.35 23.42
C SER A 118 10.01 4.51 22.62
N GLY A 119 9.94 4.77 21.31
CA GLY A 119 11.12 4.99 20.48
C GLY A 119 11.77 3.71 19.97
N GLY A 120 11.11 2.56 20.10
CA GLY A 120 11.60 1.27 19.65
C GLY A 120 11.72 1.09 18.14
N TYR A 121 11.42 2.12 17.34
CA TYR A 121 11.65 2.18 15.88
C TYR A 121 12.59 3.32 15.46
N THR A 122 13.25 4.00 16.41
CA THR A 122 14.03 5.21 16.10
C THR A 122 15.15 4.95 15.09
N GLU A 123 15.89 3.86 15.24
CA GLU A 123 16.97 3.49 14.31
C GLU A 123 16.42 3.15 12.92
N LEU A 124 15.34 2.36 12.84
CA LEU A 124 14.66 2.06 11.57
C LEU A 124 14.24 3.35 10.85
N LEU A 125 13.55 4.24 11.54
CA LEU A 125 12.99 5.46 10.95
C LEU A 125 14.10 6.41 10.49
N GLY A 126 15.15 6.59 11.29
CA GLY A 126 16.31 7.40 10.91
C GLY A 126 17.04 6.84 9.71
N GLU A 127 17.20 5.50 9.62
CA GLU A 127 17.86 4.88 8.47
C GLU A 127 17.03 4.98 7.18
N LEU A 128 15.71 4.85 7.29
CA LEU A 128 14.79 5.09 6.17
C LEU A 128 14.84 6.53 5.68
N GLU A 129 14.83 7.49 6.61
CA GLU A 129 14.95 8.92 6.29
C GLU A 129 16.28 9.23 5.59
N ASN A 130 17.40 8.75 6.14
CA ASN A 130 18.74 8.95 5.57
C ASN A 130 18.88 8.40 4.15
N ARG A 131 18.22 7.27 3.85
CA ARG A 131 18.26 6.64 2.53
C ARG A 131 17.19 7.16 1.57
N GLY A 132 16.24 7.96 2.06
CA GLY A 132 15.09 8.39 1.29
C GLY A 132 14.17 7.24 0.88
N ILE A 133 14.09 6.18 1.69
CA ILE A 133 13.20 5.02 1.46
C ILE A 133 11.86 5.32 2.14
N PRO A 134 10.73 5.42 1.40
CA PRO A 134 9.43 5.66 1.99
C PRO A 134 8.97 4.56 2.94
N LEU A 135 8.23 4.96 3.97
CA LEU A 135 7.58 4.06 4.91
C LEU A 135 6.07 4.02 4.66
N CYS A 136 5.56 2.89 4.19
CA CYS A 136 4.13 2.56 4.25
C CYS A 136 3.74 2.24 5.69
N VAL A 137 2.59 2.75 6.15
CA VAL A 137 2.07 2.51 7.50
C VAL A 137 0.66 1.93 7.39
N ALA A 138 0.52 0.67 7.78
CA ALA A 138 -0.79 0.07 7.99
C ALA A 138 -1.28 0.46 9.39
N LEU A 139 -2.09 1.51 9.44
CA LEU A 139 -2.56 2.10 10.68
C LEU A 139 -3.48 1.15 11.46
N GLY A 140 -3.35 1.20 12.79
CA GLY A 140 -4.36 0.71 13.71
C GLY A 140 -5.47 1.75 13.94
N PRO A 141 -6.02 1.82 15.16
CA PRO A 141 -7.15 2.71 15.46
C PRO A 141 -6.75 4.18 15.65
N SER A 142 -5.46 4.53 15.62
CA SER A 142 -4.96 5.86 15.98
C SER A 142 -4.22 6.52 14.82
N THR A 143 -4.59 7.76 14.49
CA THR A 143 -3.82 8.62 13.56
C THR A 143 -2.63 9.30 14.23
N ALA A 144 -2.57 9.28 15.57
CA ALA A 144 -1.46 9.85 16.33
C ALA A 144 -0.14 9.12 16.05
N ASP A 145 -0.19 7.84 15.69
CA ASP A 145 1.01 7.05 15.37
C ASP A 145 1.68 7.54 14.09
N ALA A 146 0.91 7.79 13.02
CA ALA A 146 1.43 8.39 11.78
C ALA A 146 1.99 9.79 12.02
N ARG A 147 1.27 10.61 12.79
CA ARG A 147 1.71 11.96 13.18
C ARG A 147 3.06 11.90 13.91
N LEU A 148 3.19 11.01 14.88
CA LEU A 148 4.41 10.83 15.65
C LEU A 148 5.61 10.48 14.76
N ILE A 149 5.43 9.56 13.80
CA ILE A 149 6.48 9.18 12.85
C ILE A 149 6.88 10.39 12.00
N ALA A 150 5.89 11.05 11.39
CA ALA A 150 6.12 12.15 10.45
C ALA A 150 6.74 13.39 11.11
N GLU A 151 6.33 13.75 12.32
CA GLU A 151 6.89 14.90 13.06
C GLU A 151 8.31 14.64 13.58
N ARG A 152 8.63 13.39 13.93
CA ARG A 152 10.00 13.01 14.34
C ARG A 152 10.98 12.88 13.18
N ASN A 153 10.48 12.65 11.96
CA ASN A 153 11.28 12.37 10.76
C ASN A 153 10.73 13.22 9.59
N PRO A 154 10.97 14.55 9.61
CA PRO A 154 10.32 15.49 8.68
C PRO A 154 10.74 15.32 7.21
N SER A 155 11.82 14.60 6.93
CA SER A 155 12.29 14.26 5.58
C SER A 155 11.90 12.84 5.15
N LEU A 156 11.38 12.01 6.05
CA LEU A 156 10.85 10.68 5.71
C LEU A 156 9.45 10.80 5.07
N ASN A 157 9.30 10.26 3.87
CA ASN A 157 7.98 10.07 3.25
C ASN A 157 7.20 8.96 3.98
N VAL A 158 6.10 9.34 4.63
CA VAL A 158 5.18 8.42 5.31
C VAL A 158 3.93 8.23 4.46
N VAL A 159 3.62 6.98 4.11
CA VAL A 159 2.49 6.64 3.24
C VAL A 159 1.45 5.87 4.03
N ILE A 160 0.25 6.44 4.20
CA ILE A 160 -0.84 5.77 4.89
C ILE A 160 -1.50 4.75 3.96
N ASP A 161 -1.47 3.47 4.31
CA ASP A 161 -2.12 2.42 3.53
C ASP A 161 -3.65 2.47 3.68
N HIS A 162 -4.38 2.09 2.63
CA HIS A 162 -5.84 1.87 2.65
C HIS A 162 -6.65 3.03 3.27
N LEU A 163 -6.28 4.27 2.96
CA LEU A 163 -6.86 5.48 3.53
C LEU A 163 -6.72 5.59 5.06
N GLY A 164 -5.92 4.73 5.70
CA GLY A 164 -5.89 4.56 7.16
C GLY A 164 -7.20 3.99 7.72
N LEU A 165 -8.06 3.50 6.83
CA LEU A 165 -9.32 2.86 7.13
C LEU A 165 -9.06 1.35 7.15
N GLY A 166 -9.61 0.66 8.15
CA GLY A 166 -9.66 -0.79 8.09
C GLY A 166 -10.52 -1.21 6.90
N SER A 167 -10.21 -2.35 6.29
CA SER A 167 -11.04 -2.96 5.26
C SER A 167 -11.33 -4.41 5.62
N SER A 168 -12.54 -4.86 5.36
CA SER A 168 -12.87 -6.29 5.39
C SER A 168 -12.58 -6.89 4.01
N SER A 169 -11.99 -8.09 3.98
CA SER A 169 -11.92 -8.91 2.76
C SER A 169 -13.15 -9.80 2.56
N VAL A 170 -14.15 -9.65 3.44
CA VAL A 170 -15.37 -10.46 3.45
C VAL A 170 -16.59 -9.53 3.38
N PRO A 171 -17.47 -9.70 2.38
CA PRO A 171 -18.73 -8.96 2.28
C PRO A 171 -19.67 -9.20 3.48
N PRO A 172 -20.58 -8.26 3.77
CA PRO A 172 -20.79 -6.98 3.09
C PRO A 172 -19.74 -5.92 3.45
N ALA A 173 -19.74 -4.80 2.74
CA ALA A 173 -18.93 -3.65 3.11
C ALA A 173 -19.34 -3.15 4.52
N PRO A 174 -18.41 -2.54 5.29
CA PRO A 174 -18.74 -1.99 6.61
C PRO A 174 -19.88 -0.96 6.53
N GLU A 175 -20.71 -0.87 7.58
CA GLU A 175 -21.85 0.07 7.61
C GLU A 175 -21.42 1.54 7.55
N HIS A 176 -20.29 1.88 8.19
CA HIS A 176 -19.74 3.24 8.21
C HIS A 176 -18.25 3.25 7.89
N PRO A 177 -17.85 2.95 6.63
CA PRO A 177 -16.44 2.70 6.30
C PRO A 177 -15.56 3.96 6.38
N PHE A 178 -16.17 5.15 6.34
CA PHE A 178 -15.45 6.43 6.28
C PHE A 178 -15.53 7.26 7.58
N ASP A 179 -16.01 6.70 8.70
CA ASP A 179 -16.13 7.43 9.98
C ASP A 179 -14.82 8.08 10.45
N ARG A 180 -13.69 7.43 10.15
CA ARG A 180 -12.35 7.93 10.52
C ARG A 180 -11.71 8.82 9.45
N LEU A 181 -12.33 8.98 8.28
CA LEU A 181 -11.79 9.81 7.19
C LEU A 181 -11.46 11.25 7.66
N PRO A 182 -12.28 11.94 8.49
CA PRO A 182 -11.92 13.27 8.98
C PRO A 182 -10.59 13.32 9.75
N GLU A 183 -10.22 12.27 10.48
CA GLU A 183 -8.92 12.20 11.16
C GLU A 183 -7.77 12.05 10.17
N ILE A 184 -7.99 11.25 9.13
CA ILE A 184 -7.01 11.03 8.06
C ILE A 184 -6.80 12.31 7.26
N LEU A 185 -7.85 13.06 6.94
CA LEU A 185 -7.73 14.35 6.25
C LEU A 185 -6.89 15.35 7.05
N ARG A 186 -6.96 15.36 8.38
CA ARG A 186 -6.13 16.23 9.24
C ARG A 186 -4.63 15.92 9.18
N LEU A 187 -4.23 14.71 8.78
CA LEU A 187 -2.82 14.36 8.59
C LEU A 187 -2.22 15.07 7.37
N ALA A 188 -3.04 15.56 6.43
CA ALA A 188 -2.56 16.28 5.25
C ALA A 188 -1.80 17.59 5.56
N ALA A 189 -1.99 18.12 6.78
CA ALA A 189 -1.23 19.27 7.30
C ALA A 189 0.27 18.97 7.46
N LEU A 190 0.67 17.69 7.51
CA LEU A 190 2.06 17.27 7.50
C LEU A 190 2.49 17.00 6.05
N PRO A 191 3.47 17.75 5.51
CA PRO A 191 3.81 17.70 4.08
C PRO A 191 4.43 16.37 3.64
N ASN A 192 5.06 15.65 4.57
CA ASN A 192 5.70 14.36 4.34
C ASN A 192 4.75 13.17 4.52
N ILE A 193 3.44 13.41 4.69
CA ILE A 193 2.42 12.35 4.68
C ILE A 193 1.72 12.31 3.32
N ALA A 194 1.68 11.11 2.73
CA ALA A 194 0.86 10.75 1.58
C ALA A 194 -0.13 9.62 1.94
N VAL A 195 -1.10 9.36 1.08
CA VAL A 195 -2.17 8.38 1.32
C VAL A 195 -2.42 7.51 0.10
N LYS A 196 -2.61 6.22 0.35
CA LYS A 196 -3.07 5.25 -0.64
C LYS A 196 -4.58 5.09 -0.56
N ALA A 197 -5.30 5.61 -1.56
CA ALA A 197 -6.72 5.38 -1.81
C ALA A 197 -6.94 3.98 -2.44
N THR A 198 -6.49 2.94 -1.72
CA THR A 198 -6.38 1.57 -2.24
C THR A 198 -7.50 0.69 -1.73
N GLY A 199 -8.03 -0.18 -2.60
CA GLY A 199 -9.15 -1.07 -2.27
C GLY A 199 -10.48 -0.34 -1.97
N MET A 200 -10.55 0.96 -2.25
CA MET A 200 -11.67 1.83 -1.90
C MET A 200 -13.04 1.35 -2.43
N PRO A 201 -13.16 0.74 -3.63
CA PRO A 201 -14.42 0.15 -4.09
C PRO A 201 -15.03 -0.90 -3.16
N ALA A 202 -14.23 -1.62 -2.37
CA ALA A 202 -14.75 -2.60 -1.39
C ALA A 202 -15.41 -1.93 -0.17
N LEU A 203 -15.34 -0.60 -0.07
CA LEU A 203 -16.02 0.21 0.95
C LEU A 203 -17.36 0.77 0.45
N SER A 204 -17.70 0.59 -0.83
CA SER A 204 -18.94 1.09 -1.42
C SER A 204 -20.14 0.20 -1.06
N HIS A 205 -21.31 0.82 -0.90
CA HIS A 205 -22.61 0.17 -0.81
C HIS A 205 -23.35 0.15 -2.16
N GLU A 206 -22.83 0.85 -3.16
CA GLU A 206 -23.39 0.93 -4.50
C GLU A 206 -22.64 0.03 -5.49
N GLN A 207 -23.25 -0.19 -6.66
CA GLN A 207 -22.61 -0.93 -7.74
C GLN A 207 -21.63 -0.05 -8.51
N HIS A 208 -20.73 -0.67 -9.27
CA HIS A 208 -19.81 0.02 -10.16
C HIS A 208 -20.57 1.05 -11.03
N PRO A 209 -20.11 2.32 -11.11
CA PRO A 209 -18.80 2.82 -10.72
C PRO A 209 -18.69 3.42 -9.30
N TYR A 210 -19.53 2.99 -8.37
CA TYR A 210 -19.42 3.30 -6.93
C TYR A 210 -19.56 4.81 -6.61
N PRO A 211 -20.66 5.48 -7.01
CA PRO A 211 -20.78 6.93 -6.86
C PRO A 211 -20.75 7.42 -5.40
N ASP A 212 -21.14 6.59 -4.45
CA ASP A 212 -21.17 6.85 -3.00
C ASP A 212 -19.78 7.02 -2.35
N ILE A 213 -18.70 6.64 -3.05
CA ILE A 213 -17.32 6.83 -2.59
C ILE A 213 -16.60 7.98 -3.31
N HIS A 214 -17.22 8.62 -4.31
CA HIS A 214 -16.54 9.64 -5.12
C HIS A 214 -16.23 10.90 -4.32
N GLU A 215 -17.13 11.34 -3.44
CA GLU A 215 -16.91 12.52 -2.59
C GLU A 215 -15.72 12.35 -1.65
N GLN A 216 -15.47 11.14 -1.17
CA GLN A 216 -14.37 10.79 -0.29
C GLN A 216 -13.04 10.83 -1.05
N MET A 217 -13.04 10.40 -2.32
CA MET A 217 -11.87 10.54 -3.20
C MET A 217 -11.56 12.03 -3.44
N GLN A 218 -12.58 12.84 -3.72
CA GLN A 218 -12.42 14.29 -3.87
C GLN A 218 -11.92 14.95 -2.59
N ALA A 219 -12.41 14.53 -1.42
CA ALA A 219 -11.96 15.04 -0.13
C ALA A 219 -10.47 14.74 0.14
N LEU A 220 -10.00 13.53 -0.20
CA LEU A 220 -8.58 13.20 -0.12
C LEU A 220 -7.74 14.11 -1.02
N LEU A 221 -8.17 14.31 -2.27
CA LEU A 221 -7.45 15.15 -3.21
C LEU A 221 -7.43 16.62 -2.80
N ALA A 222 -8.54 17.13 -2.27
CA ALA A 222 -8.62 18.49 -1.75
C ALA A 222 -7.67 18.71 -0.56
N ALA A 223 -7.50 17.70 0.31
CA ALA A 223 -6.64 17.81 1.48
C ALA A 223 -5.15 17.58 1.16
N TYR A 224 -4.84 16.54 0.39
CA TYR A 224 -3.47 16.08 0.15
C TYR A 224 -2.85 16.66 -1.12
N GLY A 225 -3.66 17.02 -2.11
CA GLY A 225 -3.23 17.23 -3.48
C GLY A 225 -3.01 15.91 -4.23
N PRO A 226 -3.20 15.87 -5.56
CA PRO A 226 -3.09 14.65 -6.34
C PRO A 226 -1.70 14.00 -6.27
N GLN A 227 -0.64 14.78 -6.01
CA GLN A 227 0.74 14.31 -5.87
C GLN A 227 0.96 13.41 -4.64
N ARG A 228 0.06 13.46 -3.66
CA ARG A 228 0.15 12.70 -2.40
C ARG A 228 -1.00 11.70 -2.22
N VAL A 229 -1.81 11.48 -3.25
CA VAL A 229 -2.86 10.45 -3.28
C VAL A 229 -2.52 9.42 -4.34
N MET A 230 -2.50 8.15 -3.96
CA MET A 230 -2.15 7.02 -4.83
C MET A 230 -3.28 6.02 -4.89
N TRP A 231 -3.68 5.63 -6.10
CA TRP A 231 -4.63 4.54 -6.31
C TRP A 231 -3.94 3.17 -6.28
N GLY A 232 -4.72 2.14 -5.98
CA GLY A 232 -4.36 0.74 -6.22
C GLY A 232 -5.54 -0.19 -5.94
N THR A 233 -5.58 -1.32 -6.62
CA THR A 233 -6.74 -2.22 -6.62
C THR A 233 -6.88 -2.98 -5.31
N ASP A 234 -5.73 -3.36 -4.73
CA ASP A 234 -5.66 -4.29 -3.63
C ASP A 234 -6.45 -5.59 -3.93
N TRP A 235 -6.42 -6.02 -5.20
CA TRP A 235 -7.36 -7.00 -5.78
C TRP A 235 -7.46 -8.30 -4.99
N THR A 236 -6.35 -8.77 -4.42
CA THR A 236 -6.35 -9.99 -3.60
C THR A 236 -7.25 -9.89 -2.36
N ARG A 237 -7.44 -8.69 -1.80
CA ARG A 237 -8.37 -8.44 -0.69
C ARG A 237 -9.76 -8.03 -1.17
N THR A 238 -9.88 -7.46 -2.36
CA THR A 238 -11.13 -6.91 -2.87
C THR A 238 -11.88 -7.85 -3.83
N HIS A 239 -11.28 -9.00 -4.21
CA HIS A 239 -11.84 -9.97 -5.18
C HIS A 239 -13.27 -10.45 -4.87
N ALA A 240 -13.66 -10.46 -3.59
CA ALA A 240 -15.01 -10.88 -3.17
C ALA A 240 -16.08 -9.79 -3.39
N PHE A 241 -15.67 -8.56 -3.67
CA PHE A 241 -16.54 -7.39 -3.87
C PHE A 241 -16.56 -6.93 -5.33
N LEU A 242 -15.43 -7.03 -6.03
CA LEU A 242 -15.28 -6.56 -7.40
C LEU A 242 -14.21 -7.33 -8.18
N ASN A 243 -14.29 -7.23 -9.50
CA ASN A 243 -13.22 -7.71 -10.38
C ASN A 243 -12.10 -6.66 -10.51
N TYR A 244 -10.94 -7.07 -11.03
CA TYR A 244 -9.76 -6.19 -11.17
C TYR A 244 -10.06 -4.95 -12.03
N SER A 245 -10.76 -5.13 -13.16
CA SER A 245 -11.08 -4.05 -14.09
C SER A 245 -11.94 -2.97 -13.44
N ASP A 246 -12.98 -3.34 -12.68
CA ASP A 246 -13.83 -2.39 -11.96
C ASP A 246 -13.00 -1.58 -10.95
N GLY A 247 -11.97 -2.21 -10.36
CA GLY A 247 -11.03 -1.58 -9.44
C GLY A 247 -10.14 -0.53 -10.09
N VAL A 248 -9.97 -0.59 -11.42
CA VAL A 248 -9.21 0.36 -12.24
C VAL A 248 -10.10 1.45 -12.84
N THR A 249 -11.26 1.07 -13.38
CA THR A 249 -12.10 1.94 -14.22
C THR A 249 -13.02 2.85 -13.43
N TRP A 250 -13.30 2.57 -12.14
CA TRP A 250 -14.17 3.44 -11.33
C TRP A 250 -13.68 4.89 -11.26
N LEU A 251 -12.35 5.07 -11.28
CA LEU A 251 -11.71 6.39 -11.30
C LEU A 251 -12.17 7.26 -12.47
N ASP A 252 -12.50 6.67 -13.63
CA ASP A 252 -12.96 7.42 -14.80
C ASP A 252 -14.31 8.12 -14.57
N SER A 253 -15.07 7.66 -13.57
CA SER A 253 -16.38 8.23 -13.22
C SER A 253 -16.31 9.28 -12.11
N THR A 254 -15.14 9.53 -11.53
CA THR A 254 -14.98 10.43 -10.37
C THR A 254 -14.99 11.93 -10.71
N GLY A 255 -15.00 12.27 -12.00
CA GLY A 255 -14.96 13.67 -12.48
C GLY A 255 -13.58 14.34 -12.42
N LEU A 256 -12.52 13.58 -12.12
CA LEU A 256 -11.15 14.10 -12.08
C LEU A 256 -10.65 14.55 -13.45
N SER A 257 -9.85 15.62 -13.46
CA SER A 257 -9.18 16.06 -14.67
C SER A 257 -8.19 15.00 -15.16
N ARG A 258 -7.85 15.04 -16.45
CA ARG A 258 -6.82 14.16 -17.03
C ARG A 258 -5.49 14.23 -16.28
N HIS A 259 -5.13 15.41 -15.76
CA HIS A 259 -3.89 15.61 -15.02
C HIS A 259 -3.96 14.94 -13.63
N GLU A 260 -5.05 15.14 -12.89
CA GLU A 260 -5.26 14.49 -11.59
C GLU A 260 -5.30 12.98 -11.74
N LEU A 261 -6.01 12.45 -12.73
CA LEU A 261 -6.05 11.02 -13.03
C LEU A 261 -4.65 10.46 -13.31
N ALA A 262 -3.83 11.16 -14.09
CA ALA A 262 -2.47 10.70 -14.41
C ALA A 262 -1.56 10.65 -13.18
N LEU A 263 -1.70 11.60 -12.24
CA LEU A 263 -0.98 11.60 -10.98
C LEU A 263 -1.47 10.47 -10.06
N VAL A 264 -2.78 10.42 -9.80
CA VAL A 264 -3.39 9.43 -8.89
C VAL A 264 -3.15 8.00 -9.35
N ARG A 265 -3.28 7.73 -10.66
CA ARG A 265 -3.12 6.39 -11.24
C ARG A 265 -1.70 5.89 -11.26
N GLY A 266 -0.69 6.73 -11.06
CA GLY A 266 0.68 6.24 -11.03
C GLY A 266 1.77 7.29 -10.96
N GLY A 267 1.53 8.54 -11.40
CA GLY A 267 2.53 9.60 -11.28
C GLY A 267 2.99 9.85 -9.84
N SER A 268 2.06 9.85 -8.89
CA SER A 268 2.36 10.04 -7.45
C SER A 268 3.15 8.87 -6.88
N ALA A 269 2.79 7.64 -7.25
CA ALA A 269 3.54 6.45 -6.83
C ALA A 269 4.94 6.42 -7.46
N GLN A 270 5.05 6.79 -8.74
CA GLN A 270 6.32 6.82 -9.46
C GLN A 270 7.32 7.81 -8.83
N GLU A 271 6.85 9.00 -8.44
CA GLU A 271 7.68 10.01 -7.80
C GLU A 271 8.04 9.61 -6.38
N LEU A 272 7.04 9.30 -5.55
CA LEU A 272 7.24 9.07 -4.12
C LEU A 272 8.10 7.83 -3.83
N PHE A 273 7.86 6.73 -4.56
CA PHE A 273 8.59 5.47 -4.40
C PHE A 273 9.80 5.35 -5.35
N GLY A 274 9.99 6.29 -6.29
CA GLY A 274 11.05 6.21 -7.28
C GLY A 274 10.98 4.97 -8.17
N THR A 275 9.77 4.48 -8.47
CA THR A 275 9.56 3.16 -9.11
C THR A 275 10.23 3.04 -10.48
N HIS A 276 10.44 4.16 -11.19
CA HIS A 276 11.15 4.18 -12.47
C HIS A 276 12.57 3.60 -12.40
N ARG A 277 13.25 3.66 -11.24
CA ARG A 277 14.57 3.04 -11.01
C ARG A 277 14.47 1.55 -10.71
N ALA A 278 13.44 1.14 -9.97
CA ALA A 278 13.23 -0.25 -9.62
C ALA A 278 12.64 -1.07 -10.77
N LEU A 279 11.97 -0.41 -11.71
CA LEU A 279 11.33 -1.00 -12.89
C LEU A 279 12.19 -0.89 -14.17
N SER A 280 13.32 -0.18 -14.14
CA SER A 280 14.30 -0.21 -15.25
C SER A 280 15.05 -1.53 -15.29
#